data_AF-A0A351G7D3-F1
#
_entry.id   AF-A0A351G7D3-F1
#
_cell.length_a   1.000
_cell.length_b   1.000
_cell.length_c   1.000
_cell.angle_alpha   90.00
_cell.angle_beta   90.00
_cell.angle_gamma   90.00
#
_symmetry.space_group_name_H-M   'P 1'
#
loop_
_entity.id
_entity.type
_entity.pdbx_description
1 polymer ?
#
loop_
_entity_poly.entity_id
_entity_poly.type
_entity_poly.pdbx_seq_one_letter_code
_entity_poly.pdbx_strand_id
1 'polypeptide(L)'
;MNKFFIAVILIAFLLAGCAGQFNFGGQTAASTSAPTPEQTSTLEPAEPQVEPSAAPGEEPAIEPSVAETQPVMPASKSAVCLPPADHPAMAYSDYQTFPQVILDFLNGGASPEELAVTLMVQGLGPEEQPVWAEDLTGDGVREVVVTIFDSSNPLQGALLIYNCVDGQYVLAHLVLSKQQARAPMLRHIQDINADGLREVVYSSTHCGAHTCFEEVQILSYEDGVYSEKLEGSTLEYPYPELKLTDFDHDGRYSLEVIGTTIASVGAGPQRDTINIWNYDPASGTWKLGEQNLAASPFRVHLLHDAESAMDRGEYLIGSLLFQQVIEDEGLLEWADPEAEYNNLAAYAFFKRIVAAVFMDDRATAQTLYTELEESYAKSQQYAYVAMAEVFLADSETLGLEGGCTSARQYAEANASVVLTRLSSAVFGYANPDFEPADVCP
;
A
#
# COMPACT_ATOMS: atom_id res chain seq x y z
N MET A 1 -46.68 17.31 -33.24
CA MET A 1 -48.17 17.27 -33.27
C MET A 1 -48.60 16.14 -34.21
N ASN A 2 -49.62 15.36 -33.83
CA ASN A 2 -50.31 14.28 -34.60
C ASN A 2 -49.42 13.08 -35.07
N LYS A 3 -49.72 11.80 -34.78
CA LYS A 3 -50.94 10.94 -34.91
C LYS A 3 -51.18 10.47 -36.37
N PHE A 4 -51.52 9.23 -36.73
CA PHE A 4 -51.71 7.89 -36.05
C PHE A 4 -51.31 6.80 -37.10
N PHE A 5 -51.63 5.49 -37.16
CA PHE A 5 -52.56 4.47 -36.59
C PHE A 5 -51.79 3.11 -36.73
N ILE A 6 -51.60 2.19 -35.75
CA ILE A 6 -52.50 1.26 -35.03
C ILE A 6 -53.13 0.12 -35.86
N ALA A 7 -52.60 -1.11 -35.71
CA ALA A 7 -53.25 -2.45 -35.64
C ALA A 7 -52.12 -3.52 -35.65
N VAL A 8 -51.91 -4.46 -34.73
CA VAL A 8 -52.71 -5.24 -33.74
C VAL A 8 -53.62 -6.31 -34.37
N ILE A 9 -53.24 -7.59 -34.19
CA ILE A 9 -54.11 -8.74 -33.91
C ILE A 9 -53.28 -9.83 -33.21
N LEU A 10 -53.93 -10.65 -32.38
CA LEU A 10 -53.32 -11.58 -31.42
C LEU A 10 -54.11 -12.90 -31.44
N ILE A 11 -53.46 -14.04 -31.67
CA ILE A 11 -54.07 -15.37 -31.60
C ILE A 11 -53.15 -16.33 -30.83
N ALA A 12 -53.75 -17.13 -29.94
CA ALA A 12 -53.14 -18.22 -29.19
C ALA A 12 -54.10 -19.44 -29.18
N PHE A 13 -53.74 -20.48 -28.41
CA PHE A 13 -54.28 -21.86 -28.35
C PHE A 13 -53.70 -22.82 -29.41
N LEU A 14 -53.10 -23.99 -29.10
CA LEU A 14 -53.29 -25.06 -28.09
C LEU A 14 -54.18 -26.23 -28.57
N LEU A 15 -53.59 -27.40 -28.87
CA LEU A 15 -53.68 -28.64 -28.05
C LEU A 15 -53.19 -29.92 -28.79
N ALA A 16 -52.55 -30.81 -28.01
CA ALA A 16 -52.49 -32.29 -28.10
C ALA A 16 -52.10 -33.02 -29.42
N GLY A 17 -51.50 -34.22 -29.40
CA GLY A 17 -50.99 -35.03 -28.28
C GLY A 17 -51.12 -36.55 -28.52
N CYS A 18 -50.23 -37.37 -27.92
CA CYS A 18 -50.30 -38.84 -27.66
C CYS A 18 -48.88 -39.41 -27.42
N ALA A 19 -48.64 -40.59 -26.81
CA ALA A 19 -49.31 -41.35 -25.74
C ALA A 19 -48.46 -42.61 -25.40
N GLY A 20 -48.51 -43.10 -24.14
CA GLY A 20 -47.85 -44.36 -23.70
C GLY A 20 -47.03 -44.17 -22.41
N GLN A 21 -47.63 -44.24 -21.21
CA GLN A 21 -48.03 -45.45 -20.45
C GLN A 21 -46.88 -46.40 -20.09
N PHE A 22 -46.63 -46.60 -18.79
CA PHE A 22 -47.00 -47.87 -18.11
C PHE A 22 -47.14 -47.67 -16.57
N ASN A 23 -47.54 -48.74 -15.87
CA ASN A 23 -48.28 -48.72 -14.60
C ASN A 23 -47.51 -48.35 -13.31
N PHE A 24 -48.29 -47.90 -12.32
CA PHE A 24 -47.94 -47.95 -10.89
C PHE A 24 -48.03 -49.38 -10.32
N GLY A 25 -47.19 -49.65 -9.33
CA GLY A 25 -47.35 -50.73 -8.35
C GLY A 25 -46.55 -50.39 -7.09
N GLY A 26 -47.23 -50.11 -5.97
CA GLY A 26 -46.57 -49.65 -4.74
C GLY A 26 -46.56 -50.70 -3.64
N GLN A 27 -45.51 -50.71 -2.81
CA GLN A 27 -45.51 -51.44 -1.54
C GLN A 27 -44.57 -50.82 -0.49
N THR A 28 -45.07 -50.79 0.74
CA THR A 28 -44.38 -50.82 2.05
C THR A 28 -42.94 -50.30 2.19
N ALA A 29 -42.76 -49.34 3.11
CA ALA A 29 -41.45 -48.95 3.61
C ALA A 29 -40.72 -50.11 4.33
N ALA A 30 -39.40 -50.16 4.17
CA ALA A 30 -38.48 -50.97 4.96
C ALA A 30 -37.26 -50.12 5.32
N SER A 31 -36.89 -50.09 6.60
CA SER A 31 -35.71 -49.35 7.06
C SER A 31 -34.44 -50.14 6.72
N THR A 32 -33.58 -49.57 5.89
CA THR A 32 -32.26 -50.16 5.55
C THR A 32 -31.15 -49.36 6.23
N SER A 33 -30.25 -50.06 6.90
CA SER A 33 -29.11 -49.48 7.63
C SER A 33 -28.07 -48.85 6.69
N ALA A 34 -27.51 -47.71 7.09
CA ALA A 34 -26.35 -47.11 6.42
C ALA A 34 -25.09 -47.99 6.58
N PRO A 35 -24.20 -48.05 5.57
CA PRO A 35 -22.94 -48.77 5.67
C PRO A 35 -21.89 -48.01 6.49
N THR A 36 -21.09 -48.75 7.26
CA THR A 36 -19.90 -48.23 7.96
C THR A 36 -18.82 -47.81 6.96
N PRO A 37 -18.12 -46.67 7.15
CA PRO A 37 -16.95 -46.32 6.35
C PRO A 37 -15.78 -47.28 6.59
N GLU A 38 -15.15 -47.73 5.52
CA GLU A 38 -14.02 -48.67 5.54
C GLU A 38 -12.72 -47.94 5.88
N GLN A 39 -11.90 -48.49 6.79
CA GLN A 39 -10.65 -47.87 7.21
C GLN A 39 -9.53 -48.11 6.19
N THR A 40 -9.19 -47.08 5.40
CA THR A 40 -7.96 -47.08 4.61
C THR A 40 -6.75 -46.91 5.52
N SER A 41 -5.83 -47.88 5.48
CA SER A 41 -4.58 -47.85 6.24
C SER A 41 -3.55 -46.94 5.55
N THR A 42 -3.35 -45.73 6.07
CA THR A 42 -2.24 -44.85 5.63
C THR A 42 -0.91 -45.50 6.00
N LEU A 43 0.04 -45.57 5.06
CA LEU A 43 1.41 -45.99 5.33
C LEU A 43 2.24 -44.81 5.81
N GLU A 44 3.05 -45.05 6.84
CA GLU A 44 3.92 -44.07 7.49
C GLU A 44 5.16 -43.77 6.63
N PRO A 45 5.47 -42.50 6.29
CA PRO A 45 6.70 -42.14 5.61
C PRO A 45 7.92 -42.37 6.52
N ALA A 46 8.98 -42.96 5.99
CA ALA A 46 10.21 -43.20 6.75
C ALA A 46 11.00 -41.90 6.99
N GLU A 47 11.54 -41.72 8.20
CA GLU A 47 12.45 -40.62 8.53
C GLU A 47 13.73 -40.68 7.68
N PRO A 48 14.19 -39.55 7.10
CA PRO A 48 15.53 -39.44 6.56
C PRO A 48 16.57 -39.42 7.70
N GLN A 49 17.59 -40.29 7.63
CA GLN A 49 18.73 -40.19 8.53
C GLN A 49 19.54 -38.92 8.22
N VAL A 50 19.73 -38.07 9.23
CA VAL A 50 20.60 -36.88 9.13
C VAL A 50 22.05 -37.29 9.40
N GLU A 51 22.93 -37.15 8.41
CA GLU A 51 24.38 -37.18 8.64
C GLU A 51 24.85 -35.83 9.23
N PRO A 52 25.84 -35.83 10.15
CA PRO A 52 26.33 -34.59 10.76
C PRO A 52 27.16 -33.77 9.77
N SER A 53 26.58 -32.68 9.27
CA SER A 53 27.30 -31.70 8.44
C SER A 53 28.42 -31.00 9.21
N ALA A 54 29.41 -30.47 8.48
CA ALA A 54 30.59 -29.82 9.05
C ALA A 54 30.27 -28.47 9.70
N ALA A 55 31.16 -28.03 10.60
CA ALA A 55 31.03 -26.74 11.29
C ALA A 55 31.14 -25.55 10.30
N PRO A 56 30.36 -24.48 10.48
CA PRO A 56 30.52 -23.23 9.73
C PRO A 56 31.91 -22.60 9.97
N GLY A 57 32.46 -21.97 8.93
CA GLY A 57 33.59 -21.04 9.07
C GLY A 57 33.14 -19.70 9.62
N GLU A 58 34.09 -18.88 10.10
CA GLU A 58 33.82 -17.53 10.59
C GLU A 58 33.36 -16.61 9.44
N GLU A 59 32.10 -16.17 9.51
CA GLU A 59 31.54 -15.13 8.65
C GLU A 59 32.02 -13.75 9.13
N PRO A 60 32.44 -12.83 8.24
CA PRO A 60 32.97 -11.54 8.66
C PRO A 60 31.87 -10.70 9.31
N ALA A 61 32.13 -10.22 10.54
CA ALA A 61 31.17 -9.41 11.28
C ALA A 61 30.85 -8.11 10.54
N ILE A 62 29.60 -7.98 10.10
CA ILE A 62 29.05 -6.72 9.60
C ILE A 62 29.00 -5.74 10.78
N GLU A 63 29.67 -4.60 10.66
CA GLU A 63 29.57 -3.53 11.67
C GLU A 63 28.11 -3.05 11.75
N PRO A 64 27.53 -2.86 12.95
CA PRO A 64 26.14 -2.44 13.07
C PRO A 64 25.96 -1.07 12.43
N SER A 65 25.07 -0.98 11.43
CA SER A 65 24.68 0.28 10.83
C SER A 65 24.28 1.26 11.93
N VAL A 66 24.79 2.50 11.84
CA VAL A 66 24.49 3.52 12.83
C VAL A 66 23.01 3.86 12.70
N ALA A 67 22.21 3.41 13.66
CA ALA A 67 20.81 3.82 13.76
C ALA A 67 20.76 5.34 13.84
N GLU A 68 20.10 5.98 12.88
CA GLU A 68 19.87 7.42 12.90
C GLU A 68 18.99 7.74 14.11
N THR A 69 19.62 8.23 15.17
CA THR A 69 18.90 8.82 16.30
C THR A 69 18.17 10.05 15.76
N GLN A 70 16.86 9.91 15.55
CA GLN A 70 15.97 11.04 15.27
C GLN A 70 16.30 12.17 16.26
N PRO A 71 16.44 13.42 15.81
CA PRO A 71 16.89 14.51 16.66
C PRO A 71 15.83 14.84 17.71
N VAL A 72 15.99 14.25 18.91
CA VAL A 72 15.14 14.55 20.07
C VAL A 72 15.32 16.02 20.44
N MET A 73 14.40 16.85 19.96
CA MET A 73 14.40 18.28 20.27
C MET A 73 14.31 18.51 21.78
N PRO A 74 14.97 19.55 22.31
CA PRO A 74 14.84 19.89 23.73
C PRO A 74 13.41 20.32 24.03
N ALA A 75 12.77 19.64 25.00
CA ALA A 75 11.44 19.98 25.51
C ALA A 75 11.30 21.49 25.82
N SER A 76 10.11 22.07 25.58
CA SER A 76 9.95 23.52 25.74
C SER A 76 10.22 23.98 27.17
N LYS A 77 10.67 25.24 27.29
CA LYS A 77 10.84 25.95 28.57
C LYS A 77 9.59 26.71 28.99
N SER A 78 8.49 26.56 28.26
CA SER A 78 7.19 27.18 28.51
C SER A 78 6.61 26.77 29.88
N ALA A 79 5.84 27.67 30.48
CA ALA A 79 5.26 27.50 31.80
C ALA A 79 4.13 26.45 31.81
N VAL A 80 3.80 25.90 32.99
CA VAL A 80 2.55 25.17 33.17
C VAL A 80 1.39 26.14 33.40
N CYS A 81 0.23 25.88 32.79
CA CYS A 81 -0.97 26.73 32.93
C CYS A 81 -1.42 26.90 34.39
N LEU A 82 -1.31 25.81 35.16
CA LEU A 82 -1.55 25.78 36.59
C LEU A 82 -0.34 25.20 37.33
N PRO A 83 0.06 25.78 38.48
CA PRO A 83 1.05 25.15 39.35
C PRO A 83 0.43 23.92 40.05
N PRO A 84 1.16 22.79 40.18
CA PRO A 84 0.63 21.61 40.85
C PRO A 84 0.21 21.86 42.30
N ALA A 85 -0.90 21.24 42.73
CA ALA A 85 -1.51 21.41 44.05
C ALA A 85 -2.23 20.12 44.52
N ASP A 86 -2.57 20.05 45.82
CA ASP A 86 -3.32 18.90 46.39
C ASP A 86 -4.70 18.74 45.72
N HIS A 87 -4.81 17.77 44.82
CA HIS A 87 -6.00 17.50 44.00
C HIS A 87 -6.68 16.17 44.37
N PRO A 88 -7.98 15.97 44.04
CA PRO A 88 -8.61 14.65 44.16
C PRO A 88 -8.04 13.67 43.13
N ALA A 89 -8.05 12.38 43.44
CA ALA A 89 -7.73 11.33 42.47
C ALA A 89 -8.76 11.31 41.33
N MET A 90 -8.30 11.04 40.10
CA MET A 90 -9.19 10.91 38.94
C MET A 90 -10.20 9.78 39.17
N ALA A 91 -11.49 10.12 39.08
CA ALA A 91 -12.60 9.18 39.17
C ALA A 91 -13.37 9.18 37.84
N TYR A 92 -13.32 8.07 37.11
CA TYR A 92 -14.03 7.88 35.85
C TYR A 92 -15.15 6.84 36.00
N SER A 93 -16.19 6.95 35.16
CA SER A 93 -17.31 6.00 35.11
C SER A 93 -17.58 5.42 33.72
N ASP A 94 -17.26 6.17 32.67
CA ASP A 94 -17.55 5.85 31.28
C ASP A 94 -16.64 6.67 30.35
N TYR A 95 -16.55 6.24 29.09
CA TYR A 95 -15.70 6.88 28.09
C TYR A 95 -16.21 8.28 27.65
N GLN A 96 -17.52 8.54 27.74
CA GLN A 96 -18.11 9.81 27.27
C GLN A 96 -17.81 10.98 28.21
N THR A 97 -17.53 10.71 29.50
CA THR A 97 -17.19 11.73 30.50
C THR A 97 -15.71 12.09 30.54
N PHE A 98 -14.81 11.34 29.88
CA PHE A 98 -13.37 11.62 29.90
C PHE A 98 -12.95 13.07 29.56
N PRO A 99 -13.55 13.76 28.56
CA PRO A 99 -13.18 15.14 28.26
C PRO A 99 -13.40 16.11 29.43
N GLN A 100 -14.39 15.83 30.30
CA GLN A 100 -14.63 16.61 31.51
C GLN A 100 -13.82 16.07 32.70
N VAL A 101 -13.68 14.75 32.84
CA VAL A 101 -12.93 14.12 33.96
C VAL A 101 -11.44 14.48 33.92
N ILE A 102 -10.84 14.55 32.72
CA ILE A 102 -9.46 15.03 32.53
C ILE A 102 -9.37 16.53 32.84
N LEU A 103 -10.32 17.32 32.34
CA LEU A 103 -10.39 18.76 32.55
C LEU A 103 -10.51 19.14 34.04
N ASP A 104 -11.38 18.45 34.78
CA ASP A 104 -11.58 18.62 36.22
C ASP A 104 -10.36 18.17 37.04
N PHE A 105 -9.63 17.16 36.57
CA PHE A 105 -8.39 16.68 37.20
C PHE A 105 -7.25 17.69 37.04
N LEU A 106 -7.01 18.17 35.81
CA LEU A 106 -6.00 19.19 35.52
C LEU A 106 -6.32 20.53 36.21
N ASN A 107 -7.57 21.02 36.13
CA ASN A 107 -7.99 22.24 36.84
C ASN A 107 -8.10 22.06 38.36
N GLY A 108 -8.17 20.81 38.84
CA GLY A 108 -8.03 20.48 40.27
C GLY A 108 -6.61 20.67 40.81
N GLY A 109 -5.61 20.85 39.94
CA GLY A 109 -4.20 21.05 40.30
C GLY A 109 -3.28 19.87 39.98
N ALA A 110 -3.74 18.85 39.25
CA ALA A 110 -2.88 17.77 38.78
C ALA A 110 -1.97 18.21 37.63
N SER A 111 -0.72 17.72 37.61
CA SER A 111 0.18 17.95 36.47
C SER A 111 -0.16 17.07 35.25
N PRO A 112 0.19 17.50 34.02
CA PRO A 112 0.12 16.64 32.83
C PRO A 112 0.92 15.35 32.98
N GLU A 113 2.02 15.38 33.73
CA GLU A 113 2.87 14.25 34.02
C GLU A 113 2.20 13.25 34.99
N GLU A 114 1.44 13.72 35.98
CA GLU A 114 0.59 12.86 36.85
C GLU A 114 -0.62 12.28 36.09
N LEU A 115 -1.19 13.04 35.14
CA LEU A 115 -2.20 12.53 34.22
C LEU A 115 -1.65 11.40 33.35
N ALA A 116 -0.42 11.54 32.82
CA ALA A 116 0.22 10.51 32.01
C ALA A 116 0.33 9.18 32.78
N VAL A 117 0.89 9.23 33.99
CA VAL A 117 1.01 8.06 34.89
C VAL A 117 -0.36 7.48 35.24
N THR A 118 -1.37 8.33 35.47
CA THR A 118 -2.74 7.89 35.78
C THR A 118 -3.36 7.10 34.63
N LEU A 119 -3.19 7.56 33.38
CA LEU A 119 -3.73 6.88 32.19
C LEU A 119 -2.98 5.57 31.90
N MET A 120 -1.65 5.55 31.99
CA MET A 120 -0.83 4.34 31.86
C MET A 120 -1.25 3.26 32.86
N VAL A 121 -1.29 3.59 34.15
CA VAL A 121 -1.58 2.64 35.25
C VAL A 121 -3.01 2.07 35.17
N GLN A 122 -3.93 2.78 34.53
CA GLN A 122 -5.32 2.36 34.35
C GLN A 122 -5.58 1.69 32.99
N GLY A 123 -4.60 1.62 32.09
CA GLY A 123 -4.76 1.07 30.73
C GLY A 123 -5.66 1.94 29.84
N LEU A 124 -5.71 3.24 30.09
CA LEU A 124 -6.61 4.20 29.43
C LEU A 124 -5.93 4.98 28.30
N GLY A 125 -4.73 4.61 27.85
CA GLY A 125 -4.04 5.25 26.73
C GLY A 125 -2.78 4.48 26.35
N PRO A 126 -1.97 5.01 25.41
CA PRO A 126 -0.65 4.48 25.07
C PRO A 126 0.21 4.10 26.30
N GLU A 127 0.91 2.97 26.21
CA GLU A 127 1.79 2.50 27.30
C GLU A 127 3.02 3.39 27.51
N GLU A 128 3.55 4.00 26.44
CA GLU A 128 4.77 4.82 26.49
C GLU A 128 4.50 6.31 26.78
N GLN A 129 3.52 6.92 26.08
CA GLN A 129 3.28 8.37 26.19
C GLN A 129 1.83 8.77 25.83
N PRO A 130 0.85 8.62 26.73
CA PRO A 130 -0.55 8.98 26.49
C PRO A 130 -0.83 10.48 26.62
N VAL A 131 0.11 11.26 27.15
CA VAL A 131 0.00 12.71 27.35
C VAL A 131 1.27 13.39 26.88
N TRP A 132 1.10 14.51 26.17
CA TRP A 132 2.14 15.45 25.85
C TRP A 132 1.74 16.83 26.38
N ALA A 133 2.72 17.61 26.83
CA ALA A 133 2.49 18.98 27.26
C ALA A 133 3.59 19.87 26.70
N GLU A 134 3.22 20.72 25.76
CA GLU A 134 4.07 21.59 24.93
C GLU A 134 3.31 22.87 24.58
N ASP A 135 4.04 23.89 24.16
CA ASP A 135 3.49 25.19 23.75
C ASP A 135 2.98 25.08 22.30
N LEU A 136 1.66 25.14 22.10
CA LEU A 136 1.03 25.07 20.77
C LEU A 136 0.50 26.44 20.32
N THR A 137 0.16 27.30 21.28
CA THR A 137 -0.46 28.61 21.04
C THR A 137 0.53 29.78 20.94
N GLY A 138 1.79 29.56 21.32
CA GLY A 138 2.87 30.56 21.23
C GLY A 138 2.84 31.60 22.35
N ASP A 139 2.06 31.41 23.41
CA ASP A 139 1.89 32.38 24.49
C ASP A 139 2.96 32.23 25.62
N GLY A 140 3.76 31.16 25.59
CA GLY A 140 4.76 30.84 26.60
C GLY A 140 4.27 29.86 27.67
N VAL A 141 3.08 29.27 27.51
CA VAL A 141 2.47 28.26 28.37
C VAL A 141 2.33 26.92 27.62
N ARG A 142 2.28 25.80 28.35
CA ARG A 142 2.07 24.47 27.78
C ARG A 142 0.58 24.12 27.74
N GLU A 143 0.09 23.90 26.53
CA GLU A 143 -1.11 23.12 26.23
C GLU A 143 -0.92 21.66 26.69
N VAL A 144 -2.02 20.90 26.76
CA VAL A 144 -1.98 19.45 27.05
C VAL A 144 -2.71 18.70 25.94
N VAL A 145 -1.98 17.82 25.25
CA VAL A 145 -2.55 16.87 24.28
C VAL A 145 -2.64 15.49 24.94
N VAL A 146 -3.83 14.88 24.92
CA VAL A 146 -4.10 13.59 25.57
C VAL A 146 -4.67 12.61 24.56
N THR A 147 -4.10 11.41 24.50
CA THR A 147 -4.67 10.27 23.77
C THR A 147 -5.26 9.28 24.76
N ILE A 148 -6.55 8.97 24.60
CA ILE A 148 -7.32 8.13 25.55
C ILE A 148 -8.08 7.02 24.84
N PHE A 149 -8.14 5.84 25.46
CA PHE A 149 -8.87 4.66 24.99
C PHE A 149 -10.22 4.48 25.69
N ASP A 150 -11.21 3.93 24.98
CA ASP A 150 -12.45 3.44 25.56
C ASP A 150 -12.20 2.12 26.28
N SER A 151 -12.31 2.12 27.62
CA SER A 151 -12.12 0.93 28.45
C SER A 151 -13.11 -0.21 28.16
N SER A 152 -14.23 0.09 27.48
CA SER A 152 -15.20 -0.91 27.02
C SER A 152 -14.88 -1.46 25.61
N ASN A 153 -14.07 -0.75 24.84
CA ASN A 153 -13.59 -1.15 23.52
C ASN A 153 -12.23 -0.49 23.21
N PRO A 154 -11.09 -1.08 23.62
CA PRO A 154 -9.77 -0.46 23.48
C PRO A 154 -9.29 -0.22 22.03
N LEU A 155 -10.08 -0.60 21.02
CA LEU A 155 -9.86 -0.19 19.63
C LEU A 155 -10.49 1.19 19.33
N GLN A 156 -11.22 1.82 20.25
CA GLN A 156 -11.77 3.16 20.10
C GLN A 156 -11.14 4.11 21.12
N GLY A 157 -11.13 5.39 20.79
CA GLY A 157 -10.53 6.40 21.64
C GLY A 157 -10.71 7.82 21.12
N ALA A 158 -10.08 8.76 21.82
CA ALA A 158 -10.07 10.17 21.48
C ALA A 158 -8.66 10.76 21.56
N LEU A 159 -8.42 11.79 20.76
CA LEU A 159 -7.33 12.74 20.94
C LEU A 159 -7.96 14.07 21.38
N LEU A 160 -7.45 14.62 22.47
CA LEU A 160 -7.98 15.77 23.18
C LEU A 160 -6.89 16.83 23.26
N ILE A 161 -7.23 18.10 23.01
CA ILE A 161 -6.31 19.23 23.22
C ILE A 161 -6.94 20.19 24.20
N TYR A 162 -6.20 20.51 25.27
CA TYR A 162 -6.58 21.48 26.29
C TYR A 162 -5.65 22.69 26.26
N ASN A 163 -6.22 23.88 26.05
CA ASN A 163 -5.47 25.12 26.02
C ASN A 163 -5.53 25.85 27.36
N CYS A 164 -4.52 26.66 27.66
CA CYS A 164 -4.58 27.58 28.79
C CYS A 164 -5.40 28.84 28.43
N VAL A 165 -6.39 29.17 29.26
CA VAL A 165 -7.16 30.43 29.17
C VAL A 165 -7.35 30.99 30.57
N ASP A 166 -6.90 32.23 30.81
CA ASP A 166 -6.95 32.93 32.10
C ASP A 166 -6.40 32.12 33.31
N GLY A 167 -5.44 31.21 33.07
CA GLY A 167 -4.86 30.35 34.10
C GLY A 167 -5.74 29.15 34.48
N GLN A 168 -6.61 28.71 33.58
CA GLN A 168 -7.35 27.43 33.64
C GLN A 168 -7.18 26.70 32.31
N TYR A 169 -7.15 25.36 32.35
CA TYR A 169 -7.30 24.57 31.13
C TYR A 169 -8.74 24.65 30.63
N VAL A 170 -8.92 24.63 29.32
CA VAL A 170 -10.22 24.47 28.62
C VAL A 170 -10.07 23.49 27.46
N LEU A 171 -11.09 22.66 27.19
CA LEU A 171 -11.09 21.77 26.03
C LEU A 171 -11.20 22.61 24.75
N ALA A 172 -10.15 22.60 23.93
CA ALA A 172 -10.04 23.37 22.70
C ALA A 172 -10.20 22.53 21.42
N HIS A 173 -9.81 21.24 21.46
CA HIS A 173 -10.03 20.31 20.36
C HIS A 173 -10.37 18.90 20.83
N LEU A 174 -11.16 18.18 20.02
CA LEU A 174 -11.59 16.80 20.28
C LEU A 174 -11.70 16.05 18.94
N VAL A 175 -10.88 15.01 18.79
CA VAL A 175 -10.99 14.01 17.72
C VAL A 175 -11.50 12.72 18.36
N LEU A 176 -12.54 12.13 17.78
CA LEU A 176 -13.05 10.79 18.16
C LEU A 176 -12.68 9.78 17.07
N SER A 177 -12.47 8.51 17.43
CA SER A 177 -12.38 7.42 16.45
C SER A 177 -13.51 7.46 15.42
N LYS A 178 -13.13 7.47 14.14
CA LYS A 178 -14.05 7.21 13.03
C LYS A 178 -14.52 5.74 13.09
N GLN A 179 -15.67 5.43 12.52
CA GLN A 179 -16.09 4.02 12.40
C GLN A 179 -15.04 3.23 11.62
N GLN A 180 -14.65 2.05 12.14
CA GLN A 180 -13.59 1.17 11.60
C GLN A 180 -12.15 1.71 11.70
N ALA A 181 -11.94 2.95 12.18
CA ALA A 181 -10.64 3.42 12.64
C ALA A 181 -10.33 2.91 14.06
N ARG A 182 -9.05 2.89 14.44
CA ARG A 182 -8.61 2.74 15.83
C ARG A 182 -8.79 4.05 16.62
N ALA A 183 -8.33 4.09 17.86
CA ALA A 183 -8.06 5.35 18.55
C ALA A 183 -7.09 6.22 17.71
N PRO A 184 -7.32 7.55 17.58
CA PRO A 184 -6.32 8.43 17.00
C PRO A 184 -5.07 8.45 17.88
N MET A 185 -3.90 8.24 17.30
CA MET A 185 -2.60 8.13 17.96
C MET A 185 -1.77 9.37 17.65
N LEU A 186 -1.37 10.12 18.67
CA LEU A 186 -0.41 11.22 18.51
C LEU A 186 0.95 10.67 18.04
N ARG A 187 1.60 11.36 17.10
CA ARG A 187 2.90 10.97 16.50
C ARG A 187 3.99 11.97 16.82
N HIS A 188 3.76 13.26 16.58
CA HIS A 188 4.74 14.33 16.83
C HIS A 188 4.05 15.62 17.29
N ILE A 189 4.77 16.43 18.08
CA ILE A 189 4.40 17.83 18.39
C ILE A 189 5.63 18.72 18.19
N GLN A 190 5.68 19.45 17.07
CA GLN A 190 6.85 20.18 16.62
C GLN A 190 6.46 21.32 15.66
N ASP A 191 7.25 22.39 15.63
CA ASP A 191 7.24 23.39 14.55
C ASP A 191 7.74 22.72 13.26
N ILE A 192 6.84 22.43 12.32
CA ILE A 192 7.18 21.81 11.04
C ILE A 192 6.93 22.72 9.83
N ASN A 193 6.38 23.91 10.06
CA ASN A 193 6.16 24.93 9.04
C ASN A 193 7.12 26.14 9.14
N ALA A 194 7.98 26.19 10.16
CA ALA A 194 8.90 27.27 10.48
C ALA A 194 8.23 28.66 10.65
N ASP A 195 7.07 28.71 11.32
CA ASP A 195 6.39 29.95 11.75
C ASP A 195 6.60 30.28 13.25
N GLY A 196 7.05 29.30 14.05
CA GLY A 196 7.34 29.44 15.48
C GLY A 196 6.26 28.90 16.43
N LEU A 197 5.11 28.45 15.91
CA LEU A 197 4.14 27.63 16.63
C LEU A 197 4.48 26.13 16.45
N ARG A 198 3.65 25.23 17.01
CA ARG A 198 3.84 23.78 16.84
C ARG A 198 2.59 23.12 16.28
N GLU A 199 2.77 22.32 15.24
CA GLU A 199 1.77 21.37 14.77
C GLU A 199 1.59 20.21 15.74
N VAL A 200 0.39 19.63 15.72
CA VAL A 200 0.07 18.33 16.30
C VAL A 200 -0.15 17.33 15.16
N VAL A 201 0.82 16.44 14.94
CA VAL A 201 0.75 15.38 13.92
C VAL A 201 0.25 14.10 14.57
N TYR A 202 -0.88 13.57 14.12
CA TYR A 202 -1.47 12.33 14.62
C TYR A 202 -1.91 11.41 13.48
N SER A 203 -2.14 10.12 13.76
CA SER A 203 -2.68 9.18 12.77
C SER A 203 -3.77 8.27 13.35
N SER A 204 -4.68 7.81 12.50
CA SER A 204 -5.72 6.85 12.83
C SER A 204 -5.53 5.58 12.02
N THR A 205 -5.27 4.43 12.64
CA THR A 205 -5.09 3.16 11.93
C THR A 205 -6.44 2.55 11.53
N HIS A 206 -6.65 2.22 10.25
CA HIS A 206 -7.80 1.50 9.73
C HIS A 206 -7.39 0.09 9.31
N CYS A 207 -7.93 -0.96 9.95
CA CYS A 207 -7.56 -2.35 9.64
C CYS A 207 -8.72 -3.15 9.04
N GLY A 208 -8.50 -3.70 7.84
CA GLY A 208 -9.29 -4.79 7.28
C GLY A 208 -8.85 -6.16 7.82
N ALA A 209 -9.22 -7.23 7.12
CA ALA A 209 -8.91 -8.60 7.55
C ALA A 209 -7.40 -8.95 7.49
N HIS A 210 -6.68 -8.39 6.52
CA HIS A 210 -5.28 -8.74 6.20
C HIS A 210 -4.41 -7.52 5.84
N THR A 211 -4.89 -6.30 6.10
CA THR A 211 -4.17 -5.07 5.76
C THR A 211 -4.62 -3.95 6.69
N CYS A 212 -3.67 -3.20 7.23
CA CYS A 212 -3.95 -1.95 7.92
C CYS A 212 -3.42 -0.78 7.08
N PHE A 213 -4.08 0.36 7.18
CA PHE A 213 -3.72 1.64 6.57
C PHE A 213 -3.71 2.67 7.69
N GLU A 214 -3.05 3.81 7.53
CA GLU A 214 -3.18 4.93 8.47
C GLU A 214 -3.63 6.19 7.78
N GLU A 215 -4.62 6.87 8.35
CA GLU A 215 -5.00 8.22 7.98
C GLU A 215 -4.19 9.18 8.85
N VAL A 216 -3.27 9.95 8.25
CA VAL A 216 -2.47 10.97 8.94
C VAL A 216 -3.24 12.28 8.95
N GLN A 217 -3.01 13.09 9.97
CA GLN A 217 -3.60 14.40 10.18
C GLN A 217 -2.55 15.34 10.79
N ILE A 218 -2.57 16.62 10.37
CA ILE A 218 -1.68 17.68 10.86
C ILE A 218 -2.56 18.85 11.31
N LEU A 219 -2.54 19.17 12.60
CA LEU A 219 -3.26 20.33 13.15
C LEU A 219 -2.31 21.48 13.44
N SER A 220 -2.50 22.63 12.80
CA SER A 220 -1.89 23.92 13.24
C SER A 220 -2.93 24.76 14.01
N TYR A 221 -2.46 25.60 14.92
CA TYR A 221 -3.29 26.54 15.68
C TYR A 221 -3.26 27.94 15.03
N GLU A 222 -4.39 28.36 14.45
CA GLU A 222 -4.52 29.64 13.74
C GLU A 222 -5.81 30.36 14.15
N ASP A 223 -5.77 31.70 14.25
CA ASP A 223 -6.92 32.56 14.60
C ASP A 223 -7.74 32.11 15.84
N GLY A 224 -7.12 31.37 16.76
CA GLY A 224 -7.73 30.85 17.98
C GLY A 224 -8.33 29.44 17.88
N VAL A 225 -8.10 28.70 16.79
CA VAL A 225 -8.63 27.35 16.56
C VAL A 225 -7.59 26.40 15.96
N TYR A 226 -7.71 25.10 16.24
CA TYR A 226 -6.96 24.07 15.54
C TYR A 226 -7.64 23.73 14.21
N SER A 227 -6.85 23.65 13.14
CA SER A 227 -7.32 23.36 11.78
C SER A 227 -6.46 22.30 11.09
N GLU A 228 -7.10 21.43 10.31
CA GLU A 228 -6.43 20.38 9.53
C GLU A 228 -5.67 20.97 8.34
N LYS A 229 -4.42 20.55 8.16
CA LYS A 229 -3.49 21.11 7.18
C LYS A 229 -2.98 20.11 6.13
N LEU A 230 -3.25 18.81 6.29
CA LEU A 230 -2.86 17.82 5.29
C LEU A 230 -3.89 17.76 4.14
N GLU A 231 -3.46 18.03 2.91
CA GLU A 231 -4.32 17.88 1.71
C GLU A 231 -4.24 16.45 1.15
N GLY A 232 -5.41 15.87 0.88
CA GLY A 232 -5.55 14.51 0.33
C GLY A 232 -5.89 13.47 1.40
N SER A 233 -5.29 12.28 1.29
CA SER A 233 -5.41 11.21 2.27
C SER A 233 -4.21 10.27 2.18
N THR A 234 -3.89 9.59 3.28
CA THR A 234 -2.86 8.55 3.34
C THR A 234 -3.46 7.13 3.44
N LEU A 235 -4.79 7.00 3.40
CA LEU A 235 -5.49 5.70 3.51
C LEU A 235 -5.33 4.77 2.29
N GLU A 236 -4.61 5.21 1.27
CA GLU A 236 -4.27 4.41 0.08
C GLU A 236 -2.99 3.57 0.33
N TYR A 237 -2.21 3.90 1.36
CA TYR A 237 -0.90 3.32 1.64
C TYR A 237 -0.98 2.25 2.76
N PRO A 238 -0.73 0.96 2.44
CA PRO A 238 -0.82 -0.12 3.43
C PRO A 238 0.41 -0.12 4.36
N TYR A 239 0.18 -0.44 5.63
CA TYR A 239 1.17 -0.49 6.72
C TYR A 239 2.25 0.61 6.62
N PRO A 240 1.84 1.90 6.64
CA PRO A 240 2.76 2.99 6.31
C PRO A 240 3.74 3.28 7.43
N GLU A 241 5.02 3.42 7.10
CA GLU A 241 5.98 4.11 7.96
C GLU A 241 5.81 5.63 7.76
N LEU A 242 5.83 6.40 8.84
CA LEU A 242 5.70 7.87 8.80
C LEU A 242 7.01 8.51 9.28
N LYS A 243 7.51 9.48 8.51
CA LYS A 243 8.70 10.27 8.84
C LYS A 243 8.44 11.75 8.60
N LEU A 244 9.07 12.60 9.42
CA LEU A 244 9.17 14.03 9.18
C LEU A 244 10.62 14.32 8.77
N THR A 245 10.82 14.91 7.59
CA THR A 245 12.15 15.09 7.00
C THR A 245 12.39 16.55 6.59
N ASP A 246 13.53 17.09 7.02
CA ASP A 246 14.04 18.44 6.70
C ASP A 246 15.41 18.24 6.04
N PHE A 247 15.42 18.11 4.70
CA PHE A 247 16.59 17.67 3.93
C PHE A 247 17.50 18.82 3.49
N ASP A 248 16.97 20.02 3.28
CA ASP A 248 17.76 21.22 2.94
C ASP A 248 18.06 22.12 4.15
N HIS A 249 17.53 21.78 5.33
CA HIS A 249 17.77 22.44 6.61
C HIS A 249 17.25 23.88 6.66
N ASP A 250 16.11 24.14 6.01
CA ASP A 250 15.36 25.41 6.09
C ASP A 250 14.44 25.46 7.33
N GLY A 251 14.16 24.31 7.96
CA GLY A 251 13.31 24.15 9.14
C GLY A 251 11.87 23.75 8.84
N ARG A 252 11.47 23.64 7.57
CA ARG A 252 10.18 23.07 7.15
C ARG A 252 10.34 21.58 6.96
N TYR A 253 9.45 20.80 7.54
CA TYR A 253 9.49 19.35 7.42
C TYR A 253 8.44 18.88 6.41
N SER A 254 8.90 18.06 5.47
CA SER A 254 8.03 17.25 4.63
C SER A 254 7.52 16.06 5.44
N LEU A 255 6.27 15.67 5.19
CA LEU A 255 5.72 14.41 5.69
C LEU A 255 5.98 13.33 4.63
N GLU A 256 6.85 12.38 4.96
CA GLU A 256 7.14 11.21 4.16
C GLU A 256 6.30 10.02 4.67
N VAL A 257 5.52 9.42 3.77
CA VAL A 257 4.66 8.26 4.03
C VAL A 257 5.13 7.12 3.14
N ILE A 258 5.82 6.15 3.75
CA ILE A 258 6.32 4.96 3.07
C ILE A 258 5.25 3.87 3.17
N GLY A 259 4.37 3.79 2.18
CA GLY A 259 3.38 2.72 2.08
C GLY A 259 4.06 1.42 1.67
N THR A 260 3.93 0.36 2.45
CA THR A 260 4.64 -0.90 2.22
C THR A 260 3.78 -1.92 1.46
N THR A 261 3.75 -3.18 1.87
CA THR A 261 3.11 -4.27 1.11
C THR A 261 1.74 -4.67 1.68
N ILE A 262 0.79 -4.98 0.78
CA ILE A 262 -0.45 -5.66 1.13
C ILE A 262 -0.07 -7.07 1.60
N ALA A 263 -0.37 -7.40 2.86
CA ALA A 263 -0.01 -8.69 3.49
C ALA A 263 -0.93 -9.84 3.01
N SER A 264 -0.83 -10.15 1.71
CA SER A 264 -1.61 -11.13 0.97
C SER A 264 -0.72 -11.78 -0.09
N VAL A 265 -0.53 -13.09 -0.02
CA VAL A 265 0.30 -13.82 -1.01
C VAL A 265 -0.25 -13.67 -2.44
N GLY A 266 -1.56 -13.46 -2.59
CA GLY A 266 -2.20 -13.23 -3.88
C GLY A 266 -1.96 -11.84 -4.48
N ALA A 267 -1.43 -10.88 -3.71
CA ALA A 267 -1.02 -9.57 -4.22
C ALA A 267 0.25 -9.67 -5.08
N GLY A 268 1.13 -10.64 -4.77
CA GLY A 268 2.39 -10.87 -5.48
C GLY A 268 3.57 -10.07 -4.94
N PRO A 269 4.68 -9.96 -5.70
CA PRO A 269 5.79 -9.09 -5.35
C PRO A 269 5.28 -7.65 -5.41
N GLN A 270 5.68 -6.82 -4.46
CA GLN A 270 5.22 -5.44 -4.35
C GLN A 270 6.41 -4.51 -4.15
N ARG A 271 6.23 -3.24 -4.49
CA ARG A 271 7.17 -2.16 -4.15
C ARG A 271 6.57 -1.32 -3.04
N ASP A 272 7.42 -0.89 -2.12
CA ASP A 272 7.06 0.20 -1.22
C ASP A 272 6.91 1.49 -2.05
N THR A 273 6.01 2.37 -1.62
CA THR A 273 5.73 3.67 -2.24
C THR A 273 6.19 4.77 -1.29
N ILE A 274 7.05 5.66 -1.77
CA ILE A 274 7.59 6.79 -1.01
C ILE A 274 6.80 8.02 -1.44
N ASN A 275 5.93 8.52 -0.57
CA ASN A 275 4.97 9.57 -0.86
C ASN A 275 5.29 10.78 0.01
N ILE A 276 5.58 11.93 -0.60
CA ILE A 276 6.12 13.10 0.10
C ILE A 276 5.13 14.26 0.00
N TRP A 277 4.59 14.68 1.14
CA TRP A 277 3.84 15.92 1.26
C TRP A 277 4.77 17.04 1.67
N ASN A 278 4.85 18.07 0.83
CA ASN A 278 5.65 19.27 1.08
C ASN A 278 4.72 20.40 1.56
N TYR A 279 5.19 21.23 2.48
CA TYR A 279 4.46 22.42 2.92
C TYR A 279 4.43 23.48 1.80
N ASP A 280 3.24 24.00 1.47
CA ASP A 280 3.05 25.13 0.55
C ASP A 280 2.73 26.42 1.34
N PRO A 281 3.69 27.37 1.48
CA PRO A 281 3.46 28.63 2.17
C PRO A 281 2.40 29.55 1.52
N ALA A 282 1.96 29.27 0.29
CA ALA A 282 0.91 30.05 -0.37
C ALA A 282 -0.51 29.64 0.04
N SER A 283 -0.70 28.43 0.58
CA SER A 283 -1.97 27.96 1.15
C SER A 283 -1.92 27.63 2.65
N GLY A 284 -0.71 27.47 3.23
CA GLY A 284 -0.53 27.07 4.62
C GLY A 284 -0.96 25.63 4.86
N THR A 285 -0.63 24.72 3.94
CA THR A 285 -1.04 23.30 3.93
C THR A 285 0.07 22.40 3.37
N TRP A 286 0.06 21.13 3.77
CA TRP A 286 0.93 20.08 3.22
C TRP A 286 0.26 19.40 2.04
N LYS A 287 0.96 19.33 0.89
CA LYS A 287 0.43 18.78 -0.37
C LYS A 287 1.35 17.70 -0.90
N LEU A 288 0.78 16.60 -1.39
CA LEU A 288 1.50 15.53 -2.08
C LEU A 288 2.23 16.13 -3.29
N GLY A 289 3.55 16.22 -3.19
CA GLY A 289 4.42 16.78 -4.23
C GLY A 289 5.11 15.69 -5.06
N GLU A 290 5.48 14.58 -4.42
CA GLU A 290 6.14 13.45 -5.06
C GLU A 290 5.55 12.11 -4.62
N GLN A 291 5.46 11.19 -5.56
CA GLN A 291 5.14 9.78 -5.34
C GLN A 291 6.15 8.96 -6.14
N ASN A 292 7.05 8.29 -5.43
CA ASN A 292 8.15 7.52 -5.99
C ASN A 292 7.98 6.03 -5.64
N LEU A 293 8.34 5.13 -6.55
CA LEU A 293 8.45 3.70 -6.24
C LEU A 293 9.81 3.42 -5.61
N ALA A 294 9.85 2.68 -4.52
CA ALA A 294 11.10 2.22 -3.92
C ALA A 294 11.84 1.25 -4.85
N ALA A 295 13.18 1.22 -4.73
CA ALA A 295 14.01 0.23 -5.38
C ALA A 295 13.58 -1.20 -4.97
N SER A 296 13.62 -2.15 -5.91
CA SER A 296 13.10 -3.49 -5.67
C SER A 296 14.00 -4.55 -6.32
N PRO A 297 14.24 -5.69 -5.65
CA PRO A 297 15.10 -6.75 -6.20
C PRO A 297 14.41 -7.60 -7.29
N PHE A 298 13.11 -7.45 -7.52
CA PHE A 298 12.38 -8.36 -8.43
C PHE A 298 12.57 -8.02 -9.92
N ARG A 299 12.81 -9.04 -10.74
CA ARG A 299 13.04 -8.90 -12.20
C ARG A 299 11.84 -8.30 -12.95
N VAL A 300 10.62 -8.68 -12.58
CA VAL A 300 9.37 -8.10 -13.15
C VAL A 300 9.26 -6.61 -12.87
N HIS A 301 9.69 -6.17 -11.69
CA HIS A 301 9.66 -4.77 -11.31
C HIS A 301 10.66 -3.92 -12.10
N LEU A 302 11.85 -4.45 -12.45
CA LEU A 302 12.79 -3.75 -13.33
C LEU A 302 12.28 -3.68 -14.77
N LEU A 303 11.52 -4.69 -15.20
CA LEU A 303 10.83 -4.70 -16.49
C LEU A 303 9.77 -3.58 -16.55
N HIS A 304 9.02 -3.31 -15.48
CA HIS A 304 8.10 -2.18 -15.41
C HIS A 304 8.81 -0.81 -15.48
N ASP A 305 10.02 -0.67 -14.92
CA ASP A 305 10.82 0.56 -15.07
C ASP A 305 11.30 0.74 -16.52
N ALA A 306 11.70 -0.36 -17.17
CA ALA A 306 12.11 -0.37 -18.57
C ALA A 306 10.97 0.05 -19.50
N GLU A 307 9.75 -0.43 -19.25
CA GLU A 307 8.55 0.02 -19.96
C GLU A 307 8.23 1.50 -19.71
N SER A 308 8.25 1.91 -18.45
CA SER A 308 8.03 3.31 -18.08
C SER A 308 9.02 4.27 -18.77
N ALA A 309 10.25 3.81 -19.05
CA ALA A 309 11.22 4.56 -19.85
C ALA A 309 10.90 4.56 -21.36
N MET A 310 10.41 3.45 -21.92
CA MET A 310 9.93 3.39 -23.31
C MET A 310 8.78 4.39 -23.55
N ASP A 311 7.81 4.45 -22.64
CA ASP A 311 6.64 5.33 -22.74
C ASP A 311 7.01 6.83 -22.70
N ARG A 312 8.09 7.18 -21.98
CA ARG A 312 8.65 8.54 -21.97
C ARG A 312 9.51 8.85 -23.21
N GLY A 313 9.68 7.89 -24.13
CA GLY A 313 10.54 8.00 -25.30
C GLY A 313 12.04 7.84 -25.01
N GLU A 314 12.40 7.35 -23.81
CA GLU A 314 13.77 7.18 -23.34
C GLU A 314 14.37 5.84 -23.82
N TYR A 315 14.21 5.52 -25.10
CA TYR A 315 14.45 4.18 -25.66
C TYR A 315 15.83 3.58 -25.36
N LEU A 316 16.88 4.41 -25.22
CA LEU A 316 18.20 3.96 -24.80
C LEU A 316 18.23 3.51 -23.32
N ILE A 317 17.54 4.23 -22.44
CA ILE A 317 17.41 3.88 -21.01
C ILE A 317 16.56 2.61 -20.88
N GLY A 318 15.42 2.54 -21.56
CA GLY A 318 14.58 1.34 -21.63
C GLY A 318 15.38 0.11 -22.10
N SER A 319 16.13 0.22 -23.21
CA SER A 319 16.96 -0.87 -23.74
C SER A 319 18.05 -1.35 -22.76
N LEU A 320 18.63 -0.44 -21.96
CA LEU A 320 19.63 -0.78 -20.92
C LEU A 320 18.99 -1.41 -19.67
N LEU A 321 17.76 -1.03 -19.32
CA LEU A 321 17.00 -1.66 -18.24
C LEU A 321 16.52 -3.06 -18.65
N PHE A 322 15.99 -3.22 -19.87
CA PHE A 322 15.69 -4.54 -20.44
C PHE A 322 16.94 -5.43 -20.57
N GLN A 323 18.13 -4.86 -20.80
CA GLN A 323 19.37 -5.63 -20.77
C GLN A 323 19.65 -6.19 -19.36
N GLN A 324 19.48 -5.41 -18.30
CA GLN A 324 19.61 -5.89 -16.92
C GLN A 324 18.54 -6.93 -16.56
N VAL A 325 17.31 -6.79 -17.07
CA VAL A 325 16.26 -7.82 -16.95
C VAL A 325 16.71 -9.18 -17.52
N ILE A 326 17.54 -9.18 -18.57
CA ILE A 326 18.10 -10.40 -19.17
C ILE A 326 19.37 -10.87 -18.42
N GLU A 327 20.28 -9.95 -18.09
CA GLU A 327 21.68 -10.28 -17.74
C GLU A 327 21.99 -10.29 -16.24
N ASP A 328 21.14 -9.70 -15.38
CA ASP A 328 21.43 -9.59 -13.94
C ASP A 328 21.01 -10.85 -13.17
N GLU A 329 22.01 -11.59 -12.69
CA GLU A 329 21.87 -12.78 -11.81
C GLU A 329 21.49 -12.42 -10.36
N GLY A 330 21.55 -11.14 -9.97
CA GLY A 330 21.16 -10.65 -8.65
C GLY A 330 19.68 -10.30 -8.50
N LEU A 331 18.93 -10.21 -9.59
CA LEU A 331 17.48 -10.00 -9.58
C LEU A 331 16.73 -11.28 -9.18
N LEU A 332 15.66 -11.12 -8.40
CA LEU A 332 14.81 -12.19 -7.90
C LEU A 332 13.56 -12.41 -8.76
N GLU A 333 13.15 -13.65 -8.87
CA GLU A 333 11.80 -14.05 -9.30
C GLU A 333 10.89 -14.29 -8.07
N TRP A 334 9.58 -14.41 -8.30
CA TRP A 334 8.56 -14.44 -7.25
C TRP A 334 8.11 -15.85 -6.84
N ALA A 335 7.65 -16.67 -7.79
CA ALA A 335 6.97 -17.94 -7.51
C ALA A 335 7.44 -19.13 -8.38
N ASP A 336 7.77 -18.90 -9.65
CA ASP A 336 8.32 -19.90 -10.58
C ASP A 336 9.55 -19.32 -11.30
N PRO A 337 10.76 -19.39 -10.68
CA PRO A 337 11.93 -18.70 -11.21
C PRO A 337 12.33 -19.09 -12.63
N GLU A 338 12.19 -20.38 -13.01
CA GLU A 338 12.52 -20.81 -14.37
C GLU A 338 11.50 -20.26 -15.39
N ALA A 339 10.20 -20.30 -15.09
CA ALA A 339 9.20 -19.76 -16.00
C ALA A 339 9.22 -18.23 -16.07
N GLU A 340 9.37 -17.54 -14.93
CA GLU A 340 9.40 -16.08 -14.84
C GLU A 340 10.62 -15.50 -15.56
N TYR A 341 11.84 -15.97 -15.23
CA TYR A 341 13.06 -15.55 -15.93
C TYR A 341 12.91 -15.69 -17.45
N ASN A 342 12.50 -16.87 -17.94
CA ASN A 342 12.42 -17.12 -19.36
C ASN A 342 11.38 -16.23 -20.07
N ASN A 343 10.21 -15.99 -19.46
CA ASN A 343 9.19 -15.11 -20.06
C ASN A 343 9.61 -13.64 -20.03
N LEU A 344 10.12 -13.14 -18.89
CA LEU A 344 10.55 -11.76 -18.72
C LEU A 344 11.74 -11.43 -19.63
N ALA A 345 12.75 -12.31 -19.71
CA ALA A 345 13.91 -12.12 -20.56
C ALA A 345 13.57 -12.19 -22.07
N ALA A 346 12.72 -13.14 -22.49
CA ALA A 346 12.29 -13.22 -23.90
C ALA A 346 11.47 -11.98 -24.33
N TYR A 347 10.62 -11.45 -23.45
CA TYR A 347 9.91 -10.20 -23.69
C TYR A 347 10.85 -8.97 -23.70
N ALA A 348 11.80 -8.92 -22.76
CA ALA A 348 12.82 -7.87 -22.71
C ALA A 348 13.69 -7.84 -23.97
N PHE A 349 14.07 -9.01 -24.53
CA PHE A 349 14.72 -9.10 -25.84
C PHE A 349 13.86 -8.48 -26.94
N PHE A 350 12.58 -8.82 -27.01
CA PHE A 350 11.65 -8.19 -27.95
C PHE A 350 11.58 -6.66 -27.78
N LYS A 351 11.47 -6.14 -26.55
CA LYS A 351 11.42 -4.69 -26.33
C LYS A 351 12.75 -3.97 -26.60
N ARG A 352 13.91 -4.63 -26.48
CA ARG A 352 15.20 -4.11 -26.99
C ARG A 352 15.21 -4.01 -28.52
N ILE A 353 14.62 -4.97 -29.23
CA ILE A 353 14.44 -4.90 -30.70
C ILE A 353 13.55 -3.71 -31.07
N VAL A 354 12.42 -3.52 -30.38
CA VAL A 354 11.54 -2.35 -30.57
C VAL A 354 12.31 -1.05 -30.34
N ALA A 355 13.00 -0.92 -29.21
CA ALA A 355 13.81 0.25 -28.87
C ALA A 355 14.87 0.58 -29.93
N ALA A 356 15.58 -0.43 -30.44
CA ALA A 356 16.58 -0.26 -31.48
C ALA A 356 15.98 0.27 -32.80
N VAL A 357 14.81 -0.22 -33.23
CA VAL A 357 14.13 0.30 -34.43
C VAL A 357 13.56 1.71 -34.22
N PHE A 358 13.07 2.04 -33.02
CA PHE A 358 12.66 3.42 -32.67
C PHE A 358 13.85 4.41 -32.62
N MET A 359 15.08 3.92 -32.41
CA MET A 359 16.33 4.68 -32.51
C MET A 359 16.94 4.69 -33.93
N ASP A 360 16.26 4.14 -34.93
CA ASP A 360 16.72 3.91 -36.32
C ASP A 360 17.96 2.98 -36.44
N ASP A 361 18.31 2.25 -35.38
CA ASP A 361 19.39 1.26 -35.39
C ASP A 361 18.85 -0.14 -35.73
N ARG A 362 18.53 -0.33 -37.02
CA ARG A 362 18.12 -1.63 -37.56
C ARG A 362 19.23 -2.69 -37.53
N ALA A 363 20.51 -2.30 -37.40
CA ALA A 363 21.61 -3.25 -37.30
C ALA A 363 21.58 -3.94 -35.92
N THR A 364 21.52 -3.16 -34.85
CA THR A 364 21.36 -3.68 -33.49
C THR A 364 20.04 -4.44 -33.33
N ALA A 365 18.94 -3.95 -33.91
CA ALA A 365 17.65 -4.66 -33.90
C ALA A 365 17.74 -6.07 -34.52
N GLN A 366 18.46 -6.22 -35.63
CA GLN A 366 18.65 -7.52 -36.29
C GLN A 366 19.56 -8.46 -35.50
N THR A 367 20.61 -7.93 -34.85
CA THR A 367 21.46 -8.72 -33.93
C THR A 367 20.66 -9.25 -32.75
N LEU A 368 19.89 -8.38 -32.08
CA LEU A 368 19.03 -8.75 -30.96
C LEU A 368 17.96 -9.78 -31.35
N TYR A 369 17.43 -9.71 -32.58
CA TYR A 369 16.53 -10.74 -33.11
C TYR A 369 17.22 -12.11 -33.23
N THR A 370 18.46 -12.15 -33.74
CA THR A 370 19.21 -13.41 -33.84
C THR A 370 19.54 -13.98 -32.46
N GLU A 371 19.87 -13.14 -31.47
CA GLU A 371 20.07 -13.57 -30.08
C GLU A 371 18.77 -14.15 -29.46
N LEU A 372 17.63 -13.48 -29.69
CA LEU A 372 16.29 -13.95 -29.30
C LEU A 372 15.92 -15.28 -29.97
N GLU A 373 16.22 -15.43 -31.27
CA GLU A 373 15.98 -16.66 -32.03
C GLU A 373 16.88 -17.81 -31.53
N GLU A 374 18.18 -17.58 -31.35
CA GLU A 374 19.12 -18.61 -30.86
C GLU A 374 18.75 -19.13 -29.46
N SER A 375 18.35 -18.25 -28.55
CA SER A 375 17.87 -18.61 -27.20
C SER A 375 16.51 -19.31 -27.21
N TYR A 376 15.51 -18.76 -27.92
CA TYR A 376 14.10 -19.10 -27.67
C TYR A 376 13.37 -19.82 -28.80
N ALA A 377 13.93 -19.99 -30.01
CA ALA A 377 13.23 -20.61 -31.15
C ALA A 377 12.82 -22.10 -30.97
N LYS A 378 13.23 -22.75 -29.88
CA LYS A 378 12.88 -24.13 -29.52
C LYS A 378 12.31 -24.26 -28.10
N SER A 379 11.99 -23.12 -27.47
CA SER A 379 11.49 -23.01 -26.10
C SER A 379 9.96 -22.90 -26.06
N GLN A 380 9.38 -22.72 -24.87
CA GLN A 380 7.96 -22.36 -24.72
C GLN A 380 7.70 -20.89 -25.10
N GLN A 381 8.75 -20.07 -25.13
CA GLN A 381 8.77 -18.63 -25.39
C GLN A 381 8.89 -18.28 -26.89
N TYR A 382 8.76 -19.25 -27.79
CA TYR A 382 8.79 -19.01 -29.25
C TYR A 382 7.81 -17.91 -29.72
N ALA A 383 6.70 -17.69 -28.99
CA ALA A 383 5.76 -16.60 -29.28
C ALA A 383 6.43 -15.21 -29.31
N TYR A 384 7.43 -14.94 -28.47
CA TYR A 384 8.17 -13.68 -28.49
C TYR A 384 9.09 -13.55 -29.72
N VAL A 385 9.67 -14.66 -30.20
CA VAL A 385 10.46 -14.71 -31.44
C VAL A 385 9.58 -14.37 -32.65
N ALA A 386 8.43 -15.03 -32.77
CA ALA A 386 7.47 -14.78 -33.85
C ALA A 386 6.83 -13.37 -33.79
N MET A 387 6.64 -12.82 -32.59
CA MET A 387 6.20 -11.42 -32.40
C MET A 387 7.27 -10.42 -32.87
N ALA A 388 8.56 -10.71 -32.62
CA ALA A 388 9.67 -9.92 -33.13
C ALA A 388 9.82 -10.02 -34.66
N GLU A 389 9.58 -11.20 -35.24
CA GLU A 389 9.61 -11.43 -36.69
C GLU A 389 8.58 -10.55 -37.42
N VAL A 390 7.31 -10.55 -36.97
CA VAL A 390 6.26 -9.71 -37.59
C VAL A 390 6.47 -8.22 -37.31
N PHE A 391 6.96 -7.85 -36.13
CA PHE A 391 7.34 -6.47 -35.83
C PHE A 391 8.39 -5.95 -36.81
N LEU A 392 9.48 -6.70 -37.02
CA LEU A 392 10.57 -6.29 -37.90
C LEU A 392 10.12 -6.17 -39.35
N ALA A 393 9.45 -7.21 -39.89
CA ALA A 393 9.00 -7.24 -41.29
C ALA A 393 8.04 -6.08 -41.62
N ASP A 394 7.06 -5.81 -40.75
CA ASP A 394 6.11 -4.72 -40.99
C ASP A 394 6.68 -3.34 -40.61
N SER A 395 7.66 -3.26 -39.69
CA SER A 395 8.39 -2.01 -39.45
C SER A 395 9.21 -1.56 -40.65
N GLU A 396 9.69 -2.49 -41.49
CA GLU A 396 10.43 -2.17 -42.73
C GLU A 396 9.49 -1.79 -43.87
N THR A 397 8.38 -2.53 -44.04
CA THR A 397 7.48 -2.37 -45.20
C THR A 397 6.38 -1.33 -45.00
N LEU A 398 5.93 -1.10 -43.76
CA LEU A 398 4.84 -0.19 -43.39
C LEU A 398 5.27 0.91 -42.41
N GLY A 399 6.51 0.88 -41.90
CA GLY A 399 7.04 1.82 -40.91
C GLY A 399 6.66 1.47 -39.47
N LEU A 400 7.14 2.28 -38.51
CA LEU A 400 6.99 2.02 -37.06
C LEU A 400 5.56 1.66 -36.64
N GLU A 401 4.58 2.45 -37.09
CA GLU A 401 3.15 2.25 -36.80
C GLU A 401 2.64 0.88 -37.29
N GLY A 402 3.09 0.43 -38.46
CA GLY A 402 2.76 -0.88 -39.02
C GLY A 402 3.39 -2.03 -38.23
N GLY A 403 4.70 -1.95 -37.96
CA GLY A 403 5.42 -2.93 -37.13
C GLY A 403 4.80 -3.08 -35.74
N CYS A 404 4.51 -1.95 -35.06
CA CYS A 404 3.79 -1.95 -33.80
C CYS A 404 2.40 -2.57 -33.95
N THR A 405 1.61 -2.17 -34.95
CA THR A 405 0.24 -2.70 -35.16
C THR A 405 0.24 -4.22 -35.30
N SER A 406 1.17 -4.81 -36.06
CA SER A 406 1.28 -6.26 -36.23
C SER A 406 1.78 -6.96 -34.97
N ALA A 407 2.68 -6.35 -34.20
CA ALA A 407 3.10 -6.87 -32.88
C ALA A 407 1.94 -6.89 -31.88
N ARG A 408 1.18 -5.79 -31.77
CA ARG A 408 -0.01 -5.67 -30.92
C ARG A 408 -1.07 -6.73 -31.28
N GLN A 409 -1.35 -6.92 -32.57
CA GLN A 409 -2.28 -7.96 -33.06
C GLN A 409 -1.77 -9.39 -32.78
N TYR A 410 -0.45 -9.63 -32.92
CA TYR A 410 0.14 -10.93 -32.57
C TYR A 410 -0.01 -11.22 -31.08
N ALA A 411 0.25 -10.24 -30.21
CA ALA A 411 0.11 -10.36 -28.77
C ALA A 411 -1.35 -10.61 -28.35
N GLU A 412 -2.31 -9.91 -28.94
CA GLU A 412 -3.75 -10.13 -28.70
C GLU A 412 -4.15 -11.57 -29.09
N ALA A 413 -3.74 -12.03 -30.28
CA ALA A 413 -4.04 -13.38 -30.77
C ALA A 413 -3.37 -14.50 -29.95
N ASN A 414 -2.29 -14.19 -29.22
CA ASN A 414 -1.50 -15.13 -28.42
C ASN A 414 -1.45 -14.74 -26.92
N ALA A 415 -2.48 -14.04 -26.43
CA ALA A 415 -2.44 -13.38 -25.12
C ALA A 415 -2.05 -14.30 -23.94
N SER A 416 -2.47 -15.58 -23.96
CA SER A 416 -2.19 -16.54 -22.89
C SER A 416 -0.72 -17.01 -22.78
N VAL A 417 0.11 -16.72 -23.79
CA VAL A 417 1.55 -17.05 -23.81
C VAL A 417 2.45 -15.82 -23.90
N VAL A 418 1.92 -14.70 -24.40
CA VAL A 418 2.56 -13.37 -24.34
C VAL A 418 2.06 -12.63 -23.08
N LEU A 419 0.98 -11.85 -23.21
CA LEU A 419 0.50 -10.90 -22.21
C LEU A 419 0.26 -11.50 -20.81
N THR A 420 -0.52 -12.58 -20.71
CA THR A 420 -0.87 -13.23 -19.43
C THR A 420 0.35 -13.77 -18.67
N ARG A 421 1.51 -13.91 -19.31
CA ARG A 421 2.77 -14.33 -18.65
C ARG A 421 3.57 -13.18 -18.04
N LEU A 422 3.15 -11.94 -18.29
CA LEU A 422 3.70 -10.70 -17.76
C LEU A 422 2.73 -10.04 -16.74
N SER A 423 1.45 -10.39 -16.82
CA SER A 423 0.33 -9.83 -16.05
C SER A 423 0.18 -10.30 -14.59
N SER A 424 -0.76 -9.66 -13.86
CA SER A 424 -1.25 -10.03 -12.52
C SER A 424 -1.67 -11.49 -12.36
N ALA A 425 -2.03 -12.17 -13.46
CA ALA A 425 -2.34 -13.60 -13.49
C ALA A 425 -1.14 -14.50 -13.10
N VAL A 426 0.10 -13.99 -13.21
CA VAL A 426 1.32 -14.61 -12.70
C VAL A 426 1.84 -13.86 -11.47
N PHE A 427 1.90 -12.52 -11.56
CA PHE A 427 2.53 -11.67 -10.54
C PHE A 427 1.57 -11.11 -9.48
N GLY A 428 0.37 -11.69 -9.32
CA GLY A 428 -0.60 -11.28 -8.30
C GLY A 428 -1.27 -9.92 -8.56
N TYR A 429 -2.38 -9.67 -7.86
CA TYR A 429 -3.31 -8.57 -8.16
C TYR A 429 -2.79 -7.15 -7.85
N ALA A 430 -1.58 -6.99 -7.27
CA ALA A 430 -0.95 -5.69 -7.08
C ALA A 430 0.01 -5.31 -8.23
N ASN A 431 0.25 -6.22 -9.17
CA ASN A 431 1.00 -5.94 -10.41
C ASN A 431 0.03 -5.60 -11.56
N PRO A 432 0.48 -4.84 -12.57
CA PRO A 432 -0.34 -4.51 -13.74
C PRO A 432 -0.72 -5.76 -14.56
N ASP A 433 -1.81 -5.65 -15.30
CA ASP A 433 -2.08 -6.53 -16.44
C ASP A 433 -1.47 -5.91 -17.70
N PHE A 434 -0.70 -6.68 -18.47
CA PHE A 434 -0.25 -6.27 -19.79
C PHE A 434 -1.38 -6.40 -20.82
N GLU A 435 -1.66 -5.33 -21.54
CA GLU A 435 -2.61 -5.26 -22.64
C GLU A 435 -1.90 -5.27 -24.01
N PRO A 436 -2.61 -5.49 -25.13
CA PRO A 436 -2.03 -5.33 -26.46
C PRO A 436 -1.49 -3.91 -26.73
N ALA A 437 -1.87 -2.90 -25.94
CA ALA A 437 -1.33 -1.55 -26.05
C ALA A 437 0.19 -1.51 -25.77
N ASP A 438 0.61 -2.10 -24.65
CA ASP A 438 1.93 -1.91 -24.03
C ASP A 438 3.08 -2.57 -24.82
N VAL A 439 2.74 -3.46 -25.76
CA VAL A 439 3.69 -4.16 -26.65
C VAL A 439 4.54 -3.18 -27.47
N CYS A 440 4.04 -1.97 -27.72
CA CYS A 440 4.78 -0.87 -28.35
C CYS A 440 4.46 0.46 -27.63
N PRO A 441 5.29 1.50 -27.81
CA PRO A 441 4.89 2.90 -27.61
C PRO A 441 3.86 3.43 -28.65
#